data_AF-A0A4V2AY25-F1
#
_entry.id   AF-A0A4V2AY25-F1
#
_cell.length_a   1.000
_cell.length_b   1.000
_cell.length_c   1.000
_cell.angle_alpha   90.00
_cell.angle_beta   90.00
_cell.angle_gamma   90.00
#
_symmetry.space_group_name_H-M   'P 1'
#
loop_
_entity.id
_entity.type
_entity.pdbx_description
1 polymer ?
#
loop_
_entity_poly.entity_id
_entity_poly.type
_entity_poly.pdbx_seq_one_letter_code
_entity_poly.pdbx_strand_id
1 'polypeptide(L)'
;MTLERKDVFQASKILIDFLRDFTSLSEQQLLSTKGMLEGIVSQVMASMMKMSDESTQKKVGAKEVLVKDVNSGDFVSSPANTVEKKEAAHPEADRADIRKVILESKFLRSSGMFSKHLEAISMLDANLQKVLSDVIGSVSVDDIIAQRLGHVIQSLQTLQVALANFLVDYKTECSPEKVKMLRNKVLTEVYLSYSSEEEKEVFHKIFGYPRQKNKAS
;
A
#
# COMPACT_ATOMS: atom_id res chain seq x y z
N MET A 1 -35.24 -27.00 -39.31
CA MET A 1 -35.07 -26.01 -38.22
C MET A 1 -35.86 -24.77 -38.59
N THR A 2 -36.94 -24.47 -37.86
CA THR A 2 -37.79 -23.28 -38.05
C THR A 2 -37.01 -22.00 -37.71
N LEU A 3 -37.28 -20.88 -38.39
CA LEU A 3 -36.57 -19.60 -38.19
C LEU A 3 -36.55 -19.18 -36.71
N GLU A 4 -37.65 -19.38 -35.98
CA GLU A 4 -37.75 -19.07 -34.54
C GLU A 4 -36.70 -19.79 -33.69
N ARG A 5 -36.35 -21.04 -34.02
CA ARG A 5 -35.29 -21.77 -33.30
C ARG A 5 -33.89 -21.21 -33.58
N LYS A 6 -33.67 -20.61 -34.75
CA LYS A 6 -32.38 -19.97 -35.08
C LYS A 6 -32.21 -18.66 -34.33
N ASP A 7 -33.26 -17.86 -34.21
CA ASP A 7 -33.23 -16.57 -33.52
C ASP A 7 -33.02 -16.74 -32.01
N VAL A 8 -33.71 -17.70 -31.40
CA VAL A 8 -33.51 -18.05 -29.97
C VAL A 8 -32.10 -18.57 -29.73
N PHE A 9 -31.56 -19.40 -30.63
CA PHE A 9 -30.19 -19.90 -30.53
C PHE A 9 -29.18 -18.75 -30.65
N GLN A 10 -29.37 -17.83 -31.58
CA GLN A 10 -28.50 -16.67 -31.77
C GLN A 10 -28.57 -15.71 -30.57
N ALA A 11 -29.76 -15.43 -30.06
CA ALA A 11 -29.97 -14.62 -28.86
C ALA A 11 -29.25 -15.23 -27.65
N SER A 12 -29.40 -16.54 -27.45
CA SER A 12 -28.74 -17.28 -26.37
C SER A 12 -27.22 -17.25 -26.51
N LYS A 13 -26.70 -17.41 -27.73
CA LYS A 13 -25.25 -17.31 -28.00
C LYS A 13 -24.72 -15.92 -27.63
N ILE A 14 -25.38 -14.85 -28.09
CA ILE A 14 -24.98 -13.47 -27.77
C ILE A 14 -24.98 -13.23 -26.26
N LEU A 15 -25.99 -13.74 -25.55
CA LEU A 15 -26.09 -13.61 -24.10
C LEU A 15 -24.96 -14.36 -23.38
N ILE A 16 -24.67 -15.61 -23.77
CA ILE A 16 -23.59 -16.40 -23.19
C ILE A 16 -22.23 -15.75 -23.44
N ASP A 17 -21.97 -15.29 -24.66
CA ASP A 17 -20.72 -14.60 -25.01
C ASP A 17 -20.60 -13.31 -24.18
N PHE A 18 -21.68 -12.53 -24.06
CA PHE A 18 -21.70 -11.33 -23.23
C PHE A 18 -21.43 -11.62 -21.75
N LEU A 19 -22.08 -12.62 -21.17
CA LEU A 19 -21.87 -12.99 -19.77
C LEU A 19 -20.43 -13.45 -19.51
N ARG A 20 -19.85 -14.21 -20.45
CA ARG A 20 -18.44 -14.62 -20.37
C ARG A 20 -17.50 -13.42 -20.38
N ASP A 21 -17.69 -12.50 -21.32
CA ASP A 21 -16.88 -11.29 -21.42
C ASP A 21 -17.03 -10.42 -20.16
N PHE A 22 -18.25 -10.33 -19.61
CA PHE A 22 -18.54 -9.57 -18.39
C PHE A 22 -17.93 -10.22 -17.13
N THR A 23 -17.93 -11.55 -17.05
CA THR A 23 -17.21 -12.28 -16.00
C THR A 23 -15.71 -12.00 -16.09
N SER A 24 -15.13 -12.07 -17.29
CA SER A 24 -13.71 -11.74 -17.49
C SER A 24 -13.38 -10.30 -17.09
N LEU A 25 -14.29 -9.35 -17.32
CA LEU A 25 -14.13 -7.96 -16.87
C LEU A 25 -14.08 -7.91 -15.34
N SER A 26 -15.06 -8.51 -14.67
CA SER A 26 -15.14 -8.54 -13.21
C SER A 26 -13.91 -9.18 -12.58
N GLU A 27 -13.44 -10.29 -13.16
CA GLU A 27 -12.24 -10.99 -12.69
C GLU A 27 -10.97 -10.14 -12.85
N GLN A 28 -10.78 -9.48 -14.00
CA GLN A 28 -9.63 -8.61 -14.22
C GLN A 28 -9.63 -7.41 -13.27
N GLN A 29 -10.79 -6.79 -13.04
CA GLN A 29 -10.91 -5.69 -12.08
C GLN A 29 -10.62 -6.14 -10.65
N LEU A 30 -11.13 -7.31 -10.23
CA LEU A 30 -10.84 -7.87 -8.91
C LEU A 30 -9.35 -8.24 -8.74
N LEU A 31 -8.72 -8.82 -9.77
CA LEU A 31 -7.29 -9.13 -9.76
C LEU A 31 -6.43 -7.87 -9.68
N SER A 32 -6.81 -6.81 -10.42
CA SER A 32 -6.13 -5.51 -10.35
C SER A 32 -6.22 -4.93 -8.93
N THR A 33 -7.41 -4.94 -8.33
CA THR A 33 -7.62 -4.45 -6.97
C THR A 33 -6.85 -5.27 -5.93
N LYS A 34 -6.81 -6.60 -6.10
CA LYS A 34 -6.00 -7.48 -5.26
C LYS A 34 -4.51 -7.14 -5.36
N GLY A 35 -4.00 -6.90 -6.57
CA GLY A 35 -2.61 -6.50 -6.78
C GLY A 35 -2.26 -5.17 -6.11
N MET A 36 -3.19 -4.21 -6.12
CA MET A 36 -3.02 -2.95 -5.36
C MET A 36 -2.91 -3.20 -3.85
N LEU A 37 -3.81 -4.03 -3.30
CA LEU A 37 -3.77 -4.38 -1.88
C LEU A 37 -2.46 -5.06 -1.49
N GLU A 38 -2.00 -6.03 -2.28
CA GLU A 38 -0.73 -6.72 -2.07
C GLU A 38 0.47 -5.76 -2.14
N GLY A 39 0.44 -4.80 -3.07
CA GLY A 39 1.44 -3.75 -3.20
C GLY A 39 1.54 -2.85 -1.96
N ILE A 40 0.39 -2.41 -1.44
CA ILE A 40 0.30 -1.59 -0.22
C ILE A 40 0.87 -2.36 0.98
N VAL A 41 0.42 -3.60 1.18
CA VAL A 41 0.90 -4.44 2.29
C VAL A 41 2.41 -4.63 2.20
N SER A 42 2.94 -4.87 0.99
CA SER A 42 4.37 -5.00 0.76
C SER A 42 5.14 -3.71 1.09
N GLN A 43 4.61 -2.56 0.72
CA GLN A 43 5.20 -1.25 1.02
C GLN A 43 5.22 -0.97 2.53
N VAL A 44 4.13 -1.25 3.24
CA VAL A 44 4.05 -1.10 4.70
C VAL A 44 5.04 -2.05 5.40
N MET A 45 5.11 -3.31 4.97
CA MET A 45 6.09 -4.27 5.51
C MET A 45 7.53 -3.81 5.28
N ALA A 46 7.86 -3.32 4.08
CA ALA A 46 9.19 -2.82 3.76
C ALA A 46 9.57 -1.61 4.64
N SER A 47 8.63 -0.67 4.86
CA SER A 47 8.84 0.47 5.75
C SER A 47 9.03 0.03 7.21
N MET A 48 8.26 -0.96 7.69
CA MET A 48 8.44 -1.52 9.04
C MET A 48 9.78 -2.25 9.22
N MET A 49 10.21 -3.04 8.23
CA MET A 49 11.51 -3.72 8.27
C MET A 49 12.65 -2.71 8.34
N LYS A 50 12.62 -1.68 7.48
CA LYS A 50 13.61 -0.60 7.50
C LYS A 50 13.69 0.10 8.86
N MET A 51 12.54 0.36 9.50
CA MET A 51 12.51 0.95 10.83
C MET A 51 13.11 0.01 11.89
N SER A 52 12.82 -1.30 11.79
CA SER A 52 13.39 -2.31 12.68
C SER A 52 14.92 -2.36 12.56
N ASP A 53 15.44 -2.33 11.33
CA ASP A 53 16.87 -2.34 11.05
C ASP A 53 17.55 -1.07 11.54
N GLU A 54 16.98 0.11 11.26
CA GLU A 54 17.50 1.39 11.78
C GLU A 54 17.50 1.43 13.31
N SER A 55 16.45 0.93 13.95
CA SER A 55 16.35 0.82 15.41
C SER A 55 17.42 -0.12 15.98
N THR A 56 17.61 -1.28 15.35
CA THR A 56 18.64 -2.26 15.75
C THR A 56 20.05 -1.69 15.59
N GLN A 57 20.33 -1.01 14.48
CA GLN A 57 21.62 -0.38 14.22
C GLN A 57 21.90 0.75 15.21
N LYS A 58 20.90 1.59 15.52
CA LYS A 58 21.02 2.63 16.55
C LYS A 58 21.22 2.06 17.95
N LYS A 59 20.58 0.93 18.29
CA LYS A 59 20.82 0.24 19.57
C LYS A 59 22.26 -0.29 19.68
N VAL A 60 22.85 -0.73 18.57
CA VAL A 60 24.27 -1.13 18.52
C VAL A 60 25.16 0.09 18.66
N GLY A 61 24.93 1.16 17.89
CA GLY A 61 25.71 2.41 17.97
C GLY A 61 25.61 3.12 19.33
N ALA A 62 24.45 3.08 19.99
CA ALA A 62 24.27 3.66 21.32
C ALA A 62 24.99 2.88 22.44
N LYS A 63 25.43 1.64 22.19
CA LYS A 63 26.27 0.85 23.11
C LYS A 63 27.76 1.17 22.98
N GLU A 64 28.16 1.96 21.98
CA GLU A 64 29.53 2.46 21.81
C GLU A 64 29.72 3.78 22.57
N VAL A 65 30.70 3.81 23.46
CA VAL A 65 31.03 4.97 24.31
C VAL A 65 32.43 5.44 23.96
N LEU A 66 32.63 6.74 23.76
CA LEU A 66 33.96 7.31 23.61
C LEU A 66 34.68 7.28 24.97
N VAL A 67 35.81 6.58 25.02
CA VAL A 67 36.68 6.45 26.19
C VAL A 67 37.99 7.13 25.86
N LYS A 68 38.47 7.99 26.75
CA LYS A 68 39.79 8.63 26.58
C LYS A 68 40.87 7.57 26.78
N ASP A 69 41.70 7.37 25.76
CA ASP A 69 42.81 6.43 25.81
C ASP A 69 43.95 7.01 26.66
N VAL A 70 44.50 6.17 27.54
CA VAL A 70 45.46 6.57 28.59
C VAL A 70 46.83 6.87 27.98
N ASN A 71 47.13 6.31 26.80
CA ASN A 71 48.43 6.46 26.15
C ASN A 71 48.48 7.60 25.13
N SER A 72 47.38 7.86 24.42
CA SER A 72 47.33 8.89 23.37
C SER A 72 46.67 10.19 23.83
N GLY A 73 45.82 10.15 24.87
CA GLY A 73 45.00 11.29 25.28
C GLY A 73 43.80 11.55 24.35
N ASP A 74 43.64 10.78 23.28
CA ASP A 74 42.54 10.87 22.31
C ASP A 74 41.33 10.04 22.75
N PHE A 75 40.15 10.39 22.22
CA PHE A 75 38.90 9.66 22.51
C PHE A 75 38.70 8.51 21.51
N VAL A 76 38.57 7.29 22.01
CA VAL A 76 38.41 6.06 21.20
C VAL A 76 37.10 5.37 21.56
N SER A 77 36.34 4.91 20.57
CA SER A 77 35.08 4.20 20.80
C SER A 77 35.30 2.84 21.47
N SER A 78 34.60 2.56 22.56
CA SER A 78 34.66 1.31 23.31
C SER A 78 33.29 0.91 23.88
N PRO A 79 33.01 -0.40 24.04
CA PRO A 79 31.76 -0.86 24.63
C PRO A 79 31.59 -0.39 26.09
N ALA A 80 30.38 0.02 26.49
CA ALA A 80 30.08 0.51 27.84
C ALA A 80 30.53 -0.46 28.97
N ASN A 81 30.37 -1.78 28.76
CA ASN A 81 30.71 -2.83 29.73
C ASN A 81 32.21 -2.94 30.05
N THR A 82 33.09 -2.41 29.18
CA THR A 82 34.54 -2.42 29.36
C THR A 82 35.04 -1.28 30.25
N VAL A 83 34.27 -0.20 30.38
CA VAL A 83 34.62 0.99 31.16
C VAL A 83 34.32 0.79 32.64
N GLU A 84 33.18 0.18 32.96
CA GLU A 84 32.78 -0.12 34.34
C GLU A 84 33.76 -1.08 35.05
N LYS A 85 34.39 -2.00 34.30
CA LYS A 85 35.42 -2.90 34.83
C LYS A 85 36.76 -2.22 35.10
N LYS A 86 37.11 -1.14 34.38
CA LYS A 86 38.37 -0.41 34.58
C LYS A 86 38.29 0.62 35.71
N GLU A 87 37.13 1.21 35.97
CA GLU A 87 36.94 2.19 37.06
C GLU A 87 37.06 1.56 38.47
N ALA A 88 36.89 0.24 38.61
CA ALA A 88 37.00 -0.47 39.90
C ALA A 88 38.44 -0.75 40.37
N ALA A 89 39.47 -0.47 39.56
CA ALA A 89 40.83 -0.99 39.76
C ALA A 89 41.88 0.02 40.27
N HIS A 90 41.55 1.30 40.52
CA HIS A 90 42.52 2.28 41.00
C HIS A 90 42.17 2.87 42.38
N PRO A 91 42.82 2.40 43.47
CA PRO A 91 42.90 3.12 44.72
C PRO A 91 44.22 3.88 44.81
N GLU A 92 44.18 5.07 45.44
CA GLU A 92 45.32 5.85 45.95
C GLU A 92 45.97 6.89 45.01
N ALA A 93 45.28 8.01 44.82
CA ALA A 93 45.89 9.34 44.79
C ALA A 93 44.84 10.39 45.25
N ASP A 94 45.27 11.63 45.49
CA ASP A 94 44.62 12.68 46.29
C ASP A 94 43.08 12.82 46.15
N ARG A 95 42.35 12.48 47.22
CA ARG A 95 40.90 12.21 47.19
C ARG A 95 40.03 13.42 46.84
N ALA A 96 40.50 14.65 47.05
CA ALA A 96 39.69 15.86 46.85
C ALA A 96 39.71 16.34 45.39
N ASP A 97 40.90 16.49 44.80
CA ASP A 97 41.05 16.92 43.41
C ASP A 97 40.60 15.82 42.44
N ILE A 98 40.86 14.54 42.76
CA ILE A 98 40.36 13.43 41.95
C ILE A 98 38.84 13.33 42.01
N ARG A 99 38.20 13.59 43.17
CA ARG A 99 36.73 13.64 43.24
C ARG A 99 36.14 14.76 42.40
N LYS A 100 36.76 15.94 42.40
CA LYS A 100 36.31 17.08 41.59
C LYS A 100 36.44 16.80 40.10
N VAL A 101 37.58 16.26 39.67
CA VAL A 101 37.81 15.84 38.28
C VAL A 101 36.87 14.71 37.86
N ILE A 102 36.60 13.73 38.75
CA ILE A 102 35.63 12.65 38.49
C ILE A 102 34.20 13.19 38.41
N LEU A 103 33.83 14.16 39.25
CA LEU A 103 32.49 14.77 39.22
C LEU A 103 32.30 15.64 37.98
N GLU A 104 33.29 16.45 37.62
CA GLU A 104 33.29 17.24 36.38
C GLU A 104 33.30 16.33 35.14
N SER A 105 34.08 15.25 35.15
CA SER A 105 34.07 14.27 34.06
C SER A 105 32.75 13.50 33.99
N LYS A 106 32.14 13.14 35.13
CA LYS A 106 30.81 12.50 35.18
C LYS A 106 29.70 13.45 34.75
N PHE A 107 29.81 14.74 35.08
CA PHE A 107 28.85 15.77 34.67
C PHE A 107 28.96 16.11 33.19
N LEU A 108 30.18 16.26 32.66
CA LEU A 108 30.42 16.44 31.22
C LEU A 108 30.02 15.18 30.42
N ARG A 109 30.27 13.98 30.96
CA ARG A 109 29.83 12.71 30.38
C ARG A 109 28.31 12.56 30.42
N SER A 110 27.65 12.93 31.52
CA SER A 110 26.19 12.90 31.60
C SER A 110 25.58 13.94 30.67
N SER A 111 26.13 15.15 30.60
CA SER A 111 25.66 16.23 29.71
C SER A 111 25.85 15.86 28.23
N GLY A 112 26.99 15.29 27.84
CA GLY A 112 27.23 14.79 26.49
C GLY A 112 26.36 13.59 26.13
N MET A 113 26.13 12.67 27.06
CA MET A 113 25.18 11.56 26.86
C MET A 113 23.73 12.04 26.78
N PHE A 114 23.33 13.02 27.59
CA PHE A 114 22.01 13.65 27.51
C PHE A 114 21.81 14.35 26.16
N SER A 115 22.82 15.07 25.67
CA SER A 115 22.77 15.70 24.35
C SER A 115 22.64 14.67 23.23
N LYS A 116 23.39 13.56 23.29
CA LYS A 116 23.25 12.44 22.33
C LYS A 116 21.89 11.74 22.43
N HIS A 117 21.35 11.59 23.65
CA HIS A 117 20.01 11.03 23.83
C HIS A 117 18.92 11.96 23.28
N LEU A 118 19.05 13.28 23.47
CA LEU A 118 18.13 14.26 22.88
C LEU A 118 18.22 14.29 21.34
N GLU A 119 19.43 14.20 20.79
CA GLU A 119 19.64 14.10 19.34
C GLU A 119 19.05 12.79 18.79
N ALA A 120 19.25 11.66 19.48
CA ALA A 120 18.65 10.39 19.11
C ALA A 120 17.10 10.42 19.18
N ILE A 121 16.53 11.10 20.18
CA ILE A 121 15.08 11.32 20.30
C ILE A 121 14.57 12.20 19.14
N SER A 122 15.26 13.29 18.82
CA SER A 122 14.89 14.18 17.71
C SER A 122 14.95 13.46 16.36
N MET A 123 15.97 12.63 16.13
CA MET A 123 16.04 11.79 14.93
C MET A 123 14.97 10.71 14.89
N LEU A 124 14.59 10.14 16.03
CA LEU A 124 13.51 9.17 16.12
C LEU A 124 12.16 9.81 15.78
N ASP A 125 11.92 11.04 16.23
CA ASP A 125 10.73 11.82 15.91
C ASP A 125 10.63 12.13 14.40
N ALA A 126 11.73 12.56 13.78
CA ALA A 126 11.75 12.79 12.32
C ALA A 126 11.51 11.49 11.51
N ASN A 127 12.05 10.35 11.95
CA ASN A 127 11.82 9.07 11.30
C ASN A 127 10.38 8.57 11.53
N LEU A 128 9.81 8.78 12.72
CA LEU A 128 8.41 8.49 13.03
C LEU A 128 7.47 9.32 12.17
N GLN A 129 7.73 10.63 12.00
CA GLN A 129 6.94 11.51 11.13
C GLN A 129 6.97 11.02 9.68
N LYS A 130 8.12 10.57 9.19
CA LYS A 130 8.23 10.00 7.85
C LYS A 130 7.42 8.71 7.71
N VAL A 131 7.52 7.79 8.67
CA VAL A 131 6.74 6.54 8.66
C VAL A 131 5.24 6.82 8.79
N LEU A 132 4.83 7.74 9.65
CA LEU A 132 3.45 8.19 9.75
C LEU A 132 2.97 8.78 8.41
N SER A 133 3.80 9.56 7.72
CA SER A 133 3.47 10.10 6.40
C SER A 133 3.34 9.00 5.35
N ASP A 134 4.22 8.00 5.36
CA ASP A 134 4.17 6.84 4.46
C ASP A 134 2.93 5.97 4.74
N VAL A 135 2.57 5.77 6.02
CA VAL A 135 1.36 5.04 6.43
C VAL A 135 0.10 5.82 6.04
N ILE A 136 0.02 7.12 6.32
CA ILE A 136 -1.11 7.97 5.91
C ILE A 136 -1.24 7.98 4.38
N GLY A 137 -0.12 8.06 3.66
CA GLY A 137 -0.09 7.93 2.20
C GLY A 137 -0.64 6.58 1.74
N SER A 138 -0.29 5.48 2.41
CA SER A 138 -0.82 4.15 2.09
C SER A 138 -2.31 3.99 2.41
N VAL A 139 -2.80 4.59 3.49
CA VAL A 139 -4.24 4.60 3.87
C VAL A 139 -5.06 5.37 2.84
N SER A 140 -4.49 6.40 2.19
CA SER A 140 -5.18 7.09 1.08
C SER A 140 -5.45 6.20 -0.15
N VAL A 141 -4.73 5.07 -0.27
CA VAL A 141 -4.97 4.09 -1.33
C VAL A 141 -6.09 3.12 -0.97
N ASP A 142 -6.42 2.94 0.32
CA ASP A 142 -7.57 2.12 0.73
C ASP A 142 -8.89 2.71 0.22
N ASP A 143 -9.01 4.05 0.18
CA ASP A 143 -10.19 4.72 -0.41
C ASP A 143 -10.32 4.40 -1.91
N ILE A 144 -9.20 4.34 -2.64
CA ILE A 144 -9.17 3.98 -4.05
C ILE A 144 -9.60 2.51 -4.22
N ILE A 145 -9.12 1.61 -3.36
CA ILE A 145 -9.50 0.20 -3.36
C ILE A 145 -11.01 0.04 -3.06
N ALA A 146 -11.51 0.72 -2.04
CA ALA A 146 -12.92 0.70 -1.67
C ALA A 146 -13.80 1.22 -2.81
N GLN A 147 -13.38 2.31 -3.46
CA GLN A 147 -14.06 2.85 -4.63
C GLN A 147 -14.11 1.84 -5.79
N ARG A 148 -12.98 1.19 -6.13
CA ARG A 148 -12.93 0.17 -7.18
C ARG A 148 -13.79 -1.05 -6.88
N LEU A 149 -13.77 -1.54 -5.65
CA LEU A 149 -14.68 -2.61 -5.22
C LEU A 149 -16.14 -2.17 -5.34
N GLY A 150 -16.44 -0.91 -4.98
CA GLY A 150 -17.73 -0.28 -5.18
C GLY A 150 -18.19 -0.34 -6.64
N HIS A 151 -17.33 0.04 -7.59
CA HIS A 151 -17.66 -0.04 -9.03
C HIS A 151 -17.89 -1.48 -9.50
N VAL A 152 -17.10 -2.45 -9.02
CA VAL A 152 -17.31 -3.87 -9.36
C VAL A 152 -18.67 -4.35 -8.85
N ILE A 153 -19.01 -4.06 -7.58
CA ILE A 153 -20.31 -4.42 -6.99
C ILE A 153 -21.44 -3.76 -7.78
N GLN A 154 -21.33 -2.46 -8.07
CA GLN A 154 -22.33 -1.73 -8.83
C GLN A 154 -22.51 -2.33 -10.24
N SER A 155 -21.42 -2.70 -10.91
CA SER A 155 -21.48 -3.33 -12.25
C SER A 155 -22.22 -4.67 -12.23
N LEU A 156 -22.00 -5.49 -11.20
CA LEU A 156 -22.69 -6.76 -11.00
C LEU A 156 -24.18 -6.54 -10.67
N GLN A 157 -24.50 -5.54 -9.86
CA GLN A 157 -25.89 -5.17 -9.57
C GLN A 157 -26.62 -4.68 -10.82
N THR A 158 -25.99 -3.83 -11.63
CA THR A 158 -26.54 -3.38 -12.92
C THR A 158 -26.82 -4.58 -13.82
N LEU A 159 -25.88 -5.52 -13.94
CA LEU A 159 -26.09 -6.74 -14.71
C LEU A 159 -27.24 -7.58 -14.14
N GLN A 160 -27.29 -7.77 -12.82
CA GLN A 160 -28.33 -8.56 -12.15
C GLN A 160 -29.73 -7.98 -12.40
N VAL A 161 -29.91 -6.68 -12.21
CA VAL A 161 -31.19 -5.99 -12.44
C VAL A 161 -31.59 -6.08 -13.91
N ALA A 162 -30.63 -5.87 -14.82
CA ALA A 162 -30.86 -5.95 -16.25
C ALA A 162 -31.28 -7.38 -16.68
N LEU A 163 -30.61 -8.41 -16.17
CA LEU A 163 -30.96 -9.81 -16.42
C LEU A 163 -32.30 -10.19 -15.81
N ALA A 164 -32.60 -9.74 -14.59
CA ALA A 164 -33.88 -10.02 -13.93
C ALA A 164 -35.05 -9.46 -14.75
N ASN A 165 -34.94 -8.21 -15.19
CA ASN A 165 -35.94 -7.58 -16.06
C ASN A 165 -36.05 -8.33 -17.40
N PHE A 166 -34.91 -8.69 -18.00
CA PHE A 166 -34.91 -9.43 -19.26
C PHE A 166 -35.53 -10.83 -19.14
N LEU A 167 -35.34 -11.52 -18.01
CA LEU A 167 -35.89 -12.86 -17.77
C LEU A 167 -37.41 -12.86 -17.61
N VAL A 168 -37.99 -11.79 -17.08
CA VAL A 168 -39.46 -11.61 -17.01
C VAL A 168 -40.06 -11.61 -18.42
N ASP A 169 -39.40 -10.94 -19.37
CA ASP A 169 -39.87 -10.80 -20.75
C ASP A 169 -39.32 -11.89 -21.70
N TYR A 170 -38.47 -12.80 -21.20
CA TYR A 170 -37.72 -13.75 -22.02
C TYR A 170 -38.60 -14.78 -22.74
N LYS A 171 -39.70 -15.19 -22.11
CA LYS A 171 -40.63 -16.18 -22.70
C LYS A 171 -41.45 -15.60 -23.86
N THR A 172 -41.63 -14.29 -23.89
CA THR A 172 -42.48 -13.60 -24.86
C THR A 172 -41.67 -12.91 -25.96
N GLU A 173 -40.41 -12.55 -25.70
CA GLU A 173 -39.66 -11.62 -26.56
C GLU A 173 -38.16 -11.95 -26.72
N CYS A 174 -37.80 -13.22 -26.88
CA CYS A 174 -36.41 -13.63 -27.09
C CYS A 174 -35.91 -13.33 -28.51
N SER A 175 -35.67 -12.05 -28.81
CA SER A 175 -35.05 -11.61 -30.06
C SER A 175 -33.55 -11.29 -29.88
N PRO A 176 -32.69 -11.59 -30.86
CA PRO A 176 -31.28 -11.23 -30.82
C PRO A 176 -31.04 -9.72 -30.63
N GLU A 177 -31.94 -8.88 -31.12
CA GLU A 177 -31.84 -7.42 -30.98
C GLU A 177 -32.04 -6.98 -29.53
N LYS A 178 -33.01 -7.56 -28.83
CA LYS A 178 -33.26 -7.25 -27.40
C LYS A 178 -32.08 -7.61 -26.53
N VAL A 179 -31.43 -8.76 -26.80
CA VAL A 179 -30.18 -9.14 -26.11
C VAL A 179 -29.06 -8.15 -26.40
N LYS A 180 -28.92 -7.66 -27.63
CA LYS A 180 -27.92 -6.62 -27.97
C LYS A 180 -28.23 -5.29 -27.27
N MET A 181 -29.49 -4.89 -27.19
CA MET A 181 -29.90 -3.68 -26.48
C MET A 181 -29.59 -3.79 -24.98
N LEU A 182 -29.90 -4.94 -24.37
CA LEU A 182 -29.55 -5.26 -22.99
C LEU A 182 -28.03 -5.12 -22.76
N ARG A 183 -27.24 -5.81 -23.59
CA ARG A 183 -25.77 -5.72 -23.55
C ARG A 183 -25.30 -4.27 -23.61
N ASN A 184 -25.75 -3.50 -24.59
CA ASN A 184 -25.30 -2.12 -24.77
C ASN A 184 -25.71 -1.22 -23.60
N LYS A 185 -26.91 -1.42 -23.04
CA LYS A 185 -27.38 -0.68 -21.87
C LYS A 185 -26.47 -0.96 -20.67
N VAL A 186 -26.24 -2.23 -20.34
CA VAL A 186 -25.37 -2.62 -19.22
C VAL A 186 -23.95 -2.09 -19.43
N LEU A 187 -23.37 -2.27 -20.61
CA LEU A 187 -22.02 -1.78 -20.91
C LEU A 187 -21.90 -0.27 -20.79
N THR A 188 -22.93 0.48 -21.21
CA THR A 188 -22.93 1.95 -21.11
C THR A 188 -23.00 2.38 -19.65
N GLU A 189 -23.91 1.81 -18.86
CA GLU A 189 -24.06 2.14 -17.44
C GLU A 189 -22.80 1.79 -16.65
N VAL A 190 -22.19 0.62 -16.89
CA VAL A 190 -20.93 0.22 -16.26
C VAL A 190 -19.79 1.14 -16.63
N TYR A 191 -19.63 1.47 -17.92
CA TYR A 191 -18.57 2.37 -18.37
C TYR A 191 -18.68 3.77 -17.75
N LEU A 192 -19.91 4.30 -17.64
CA LEU A 192 -20.16 5.60 -17.02
C LEU A 192 -19.91 5.62 -15.51
N SER A 193 -19.98 4.46 -14.84
CA SER A 193 -19.69 4.35 -13.41
C SER A 193 -18.21 4.43 -13.07
N TYR A 194 -17.32 4.17 -14.04
CA TYR A 194 -15.88 4.21 -13.80
C TYR A 194 -15.35 5.63 -13.69
N SER A 195 -14.66 5.90 -12.59
CA SER A 195 -13.99 7.18 -12.34
C SER A 195 -12.54 7.20 -12.84
N SER A 196 -11.88 6.05 -12.94
CA SER A 196 -10.46 5.98 -13.33
C SER A 196 -10.26 5.55 -14.79
N GLU A 197 -9.22 6.08 -15.42
CA GLU A 197 -8.84 5.72 -16.79
C GLU A 197 -8.34 4.27 -16.89
N GLU A 198 -7.67 3.76 -15.85
CA GLU A 198 -7.23 2.36 -15.81
C GLU A 198 -8.41 1.39 -15.89
N GLU A 199 -9.52 1.67 -15.19
CA GLU A 199 -10.74 0.85 -15.27
C GLU A 199 -11.33 0.87 -16.68
N LYS A 200 -11.32 2.03 -17.34
CA LYS A 200 -11.78 2.20 -18.72
C LYS A 200 -10.88 1.50 -19.72
N GLU A 201 -9.56 1.50 -19.52
CA GLU A 201 -8.63 0.75 -20.35
C GLU A 201 -8.89 -0.76 -20.29
N VAL A 202 -9.08 -1.31 -19.09
CA VAL A 202 -9.45 -2.72 -18.89
C VAL A 202 -10.78 -3.02 -19.59
N PHE A 203 -11.76 -2.14 -19.46
CA PHE A 203 -13.04 -2.25 -20.16
C PHE A 203 -12.87 -2.28 -21.68
N HIS A 204 -12.05 -1.38 -22.24
CA HIS A 204 -11.81 -1.31 -23.68
C HIS A 204 -11.00 -2.50 -24.21
N LYS A 205 -10.13 -3.11 -23.40
CA LYS A 205 -9.43 -4.35 -23.78
C LYS A 205 -10.39 -5.51 -24.04
N ILE A 206 -11.52 -5.56 -23.33
CA ILE A 206 -12.50 -6.65 -23.44
C ILE A 206 -13.58 -6.30 -24.48
N PHE A 207 -14.16 -5.11 -24.41
CA PHE A 207 -15.32 -4.75 -25.23
C PHE A 207 -14.99 -3.89 -26.45
N GLY A 208 -13.73 -3.47 -26.60
CA GLY A 208 -13.26 -2.59 -27.65
C GLY A 208 -13.53 -1.11 -27.37
N TYR A 209 -12.90 -0.24 -28.16
CA TYR A 209 -13.22 1.18 -28.16
C TYR A 209 -14.54 1.42 -28.89
N PRO A 210 -15.40 2.33 -28.41
CA PRO A 210 -16.54 2.78 -29.18
C PRO A 210 -16.02 3.29 -30.52
N ARG A 211 -16.53 2.73 -31.63
CA ARG A 211 -16.17 3.19 -32.98
C ARG A 211 -16.41 4.69 -33.01
N GLN A 212 -15.33 5.48 -33.06
CA GLN A 212 -15.43 6.91 -33.31
C GLN A 212 -16.22 7.03 -34.60
N LYS A 213 -17.45 7.56 -34.52
CA LYS A 213 -18.17 7.98 -35.70
C LYS A 213 -17.25 9.01 -36.35
N ASN A 214 -16.61 8.63 -37.46
CA ASN A 214 -15.89 9.54 -38.32
C ASN A 214 -16.79 10.76 -38.49
N LYS A 215 -16.37 11.90 -37.92
CA LYS A 215 -16.91 13.19 -38.31
C LYS A 215 -16.61 13.28 -39.81
N ALA A 216 -17.66 13.08 -40.61
CA ALA A 216 -17.63 13.36 -42.02
C ALA A 216 -17.06 14.77 -42.20
N SER A 217 -15.89 14.84 -42.82
CA SER A 217 -15.45 16.03 -43.55
C SER A 217 -16.11 16.01 -44.91
#